data_AF-A0A5M1DYC2-F1
#
_entry.id   AF-A0A5M1DYC2-F1
#
_cell.length_a   1.000
_cell.length_b   1.000
_cell.length_c   1.000
_cell.angle_alpha   90.00
_cell.angle_beta   90.00
_cell.angle_gamma   90.00
#
_symmetry.space_group_name_H-M   'P 1'
#
loop_
_entity.id
_entity.type
_entity.pdbx_description
1 polymer ?
#
loop_
_entity_poly.entity_id
_entity_poly.type
_entity_poly.pdbx_seq_one_letter_code
_entity_poly.pdbx_strand_id
1 'polypeptide(L)'
;MLNSQLSHIFDDNIFIFLEQNDYYKIKNTHIYDEILKHIEHFLLILKQVVEDEKCKEIKILDVLQYFKVKPKQAKIYKEILDKELIFIKKERPDIVDSWKYYKEFEKMCENL
;
A
#
# COMPACT_ATOMS: atom_id res chain seq x y z
N MET A 1 2.08 -3.52 -30.84
CA MET A 1 2.62 -3.68 -29.48
C MET A 1 1.43 -4.03 -28.60
N LEU A 2 1.47 -5.12 -27.81
CA LEU A 2 0.33 -5.62 -27.03
C LEU A 2 -0.28 -4.58 -26.07
N ASN A 3 0.51 -3.57 -25.67
CA ASN A 3 0.15 -2.62 -24.62
C ASN A 3 -1.14 -1.83 -24.84
N SER A 4 -1.54 -1.53 -26.08
CA SER A 4 -2.74 -0.70 -26.32
C SER A 4 -4.06 -1.43 -26.05
N GLN A 5 -4.06 -2.77 -26.07
CA GLN A 5 -5.29 -3.56 -25.86
C GLN A 5 -5.55 -3.84 -24.37
N LEU A 6 -4.51 -3.78 -23.54
CA LEU A 6 -4.55 -4.17 -22.13
C LEU A 6 -4.37 -2.99 -21.16
N SER A 7 -4.16 -1.78 -21.69
CA SER A 7 -3.94 -0.55 -20.89
C SER A 7 -5.16 -0.10 -20.09
N HIS A 8 -6.32 -0.74 -20.25
CA HIS A 8 -7.52 -0.43 -19.49
C HIS A 8 -7.57 -1.15 -18.13
N ILE A 9 -6.70 -2.14 -17.89
CA ILE A 9 -6.74 -2.97 -16.69
C ILE A 9 -5.96 -2.31 -15.55
N PHE A 10 -4.75 -1.80 -15.82
CA PHE A 10 -3.88 -1.15 -14.84
C PHE A 10 -3.63 0.32 -15.20
N ASP A 11 -3.63 1.18 -14.18
CA ASP A 11 -3.22 2.59 -14.31
C ASP A 11 -1.69 2.72 -14.52
N ASP A 12 -0.93 1.70 -14.09
CA ASP A 12 0.51 1.59 -14.28
C ASP A 12 0.87 0.92 -15.61
N ASN A 13 2.01 1.31 -16.19
CA ASN A 13 2.52 0.71 -17.41
C ASN A 13 3.03 -0.72 -17.17
N ILE A 14 2.22 -1.72 -17.54
CA ILE A 14 2.65 -3.13 -17.58
C ILE A 14 3.22 -3.44 -18.97
N PHE A 15 4.41 -4.02 -18.99
CA PHE A 15 5.07 -4.48 -20.21
C PHE A 15 5.15 -6.00 -20.23
N ILE A 16 4.63 -6.59 -21.29
CA ILE A 16 4.73 -8.03 -21.54
C ILE A 16 5.67 -8.22 -22.72
N PHE A 17 6.77 -8.93 -22.46
CA PHE A 17 7.81 -9.17 -23.43
C PHE A 17 7.64 -10.54 -24.07
N LEU A 18 7.89 -10.60 -25.37
CA LEU A 18 7.94 -11.82 -26.15
C LEU A 18 9.12 -11.69 -27.12
N GLU A 19 9.86 -12.78 -27.32
CA GLU A 19 10.91 -12.80 -28.33
C GLU A 19 10.33 -12.53 -29.72
N GLN A 20 11.05 -11.75 -30.52
CA GLN A 20 10.57 -11.34 -31.84
C GLN A 20 10.30 -12.52 -32.77
N ASN A 21 11.13 -13.57 -32.70
CA ASN A 21 10.95 -14.79 -33.48
C ASN A 21 9.65 -15.52 -33.10
N ASP A 22 9.32 -15.59 -31.81
CA ASP A 22 8.11 -16.24 -31.35
C ASP A 22 6.86 -15.41 -31.66
N TYR A 23 6.95 -14.08 -31.56
CA TYR A 23 5.88 -13.19 -32.01
C TYR A 23 5.50 -13.44 -33.47
N TYR A 24 6.47 -13.55 -34.36
CA TYR A 24 6.18 -13.82 -35.77
C TYR A 24 5.58 -15.19 -36.04
N LYS A 25 5.89 -16.21 -35.22
CA LYS A 25 5.27 -17.53 -35.31
C LYS A 25 3.78 -17.50 -34.97
N ILE A 26 3.39 -16.66 -34.01
CA ILE A 26 2.02 -16.69 -33.47
C ILE A 26 1.10 -15.59 -33.98
N LYS A 27 1.61 -14.40 -34.38
CA LYS A 27 0.80 -13.19 -34.63
C LYS A 27 -0.37 -13.32 -35.61
N ASN A 28 -0.31 -14.28 -36.53
CA ASN A 28 -1.32 -14.51 -37.57
C ASN A 28 -2.07 -15.83 -37.35
N THR A 29 -2.04 -16.36 -36.12
CA THR A 29 -2.68 -17.63 -35.75
C THR A 29 -3.75 -17.37 -34.67
N HIS A 30 -4.74 -18.26 -34.57
CA HIS A 30 -5.76 -18.20 -33.51
C HIS A 30 -5.15 -18.21 -32.09
N ILE A 31 -3.97 -18.81 -31.95
CA ILE A 31 -3.20 -18.89 -30.70
C ILE A 31 -2.88 -17.49 -30.17
N TYR A 32 -2.69 -16.49 -31.04
CA TYR A 32 -2.41 -15.12 -30.61
C TYR A 32 -3.57 -14.54 -29.78
N ASP A 33 -4.80 -14.70 -30.25
CA ASP A 33 -6.00 -14.22 -29.55
C ASP A 33 -6.24 -15.00 -28.24
N GLU A 34 -5.94 -16.29 -28.22
CA GLU A 34 -6.02 -17.10 -27.00
C GLU A 34 -4.99 -16.66 -25.95
N ILE A 35 -3.75 -16.39 -26.37
CA ILE A 35 -2.71 -15.84 -25.49
C ILE A 35 -3.14 -14.48 -24.94
N LEU A 36 -3.68 -13.59 -25.79
CA LEU A 36 -4.18 -12.29 -25.33
C LEU A 36 -5.28 -12.43 -24.29
N LYS A 37 -6.28 -13.30 -24.52
CA LYS A 37 -7.35 -13.56 -23.56
C LYS A 37 -6.81 -14.13 -22.24
N HIS A 38 -5.83 -15.02 -22.31
CA HIS A 38 -5.22 -15.59 -21.11
C HIS A 38 -4.47 -14.51 -20.30
N ILE A 39 -3.69 -13.67 -20.99
CA ILE A 39 -2.99 -12.54 -20.39
C ILE A 39 -3.99 -11.57 -19.75
N GLU A 40 -5.06 -11.20 -20.47
CA GLU A 40 -6.11 -10.32 -19.95
C GLU A 40 -6.71 -10.88 -18.65
N HIS A 41 -7.08 -12.17 -18.65
CA HIS A 41 -7.60 -12.84 -17.46
C HIS A 41 -6.60 -12.85 -16.30
N PHE A 42 -5.33 -13.13 -16.58
CA PHE A 42 -4.27 -13.07 -15.58
C PHE A 42 -4.12 -11.67 -14.98
N LEU A 43 -4.12 -10.63 -15.81
CA LEU A 43 -4.01 -9.24 -15.36
C LEU A 43 -5.20 -8.82 -14.49
N LEU A 44 -6.41 -9.27 -14.82
CA LEU A 44 -7.60 -9.02 -13.99
C LEU A 44 -7.45 -9.64 -12.59
N ILE A 45 -6.99 -10.89 -12.50
CA ILE A 45 -6.73 -11.55 -11.22
C ILE A 45 -5.62 -10.82 -10.46
N LEU A 46 -4.53 -10.45 -11.15
CA LEU A 46 -3.43 -9.71 -10.54
C LEU A 46 -3.91 -8.38 -9.95
N LYS A 47 -4.77 -7.65 -10.67
CA LYS A 47 -5.36 -6.40 -10.18
C LYS A 47 -6.13 -6.61 -8.89
N GLN A 48 -6.99 -7.63 -8.85
CA GLN A 48 -7.74 -7.98 -7.66
C GLN A 48 -6.82 -8.27 -6.47
N VAL A 49 -5.77 -9.06 -6.68
CA VAL A 49 -4.79 -9.36 -5.62
C VAL A 49 -4.10 -8.10 -5.12
N VAL A 50 -3.71 -7.19 -6.02
CA VAL A 50 -3.10 -5.90 -5.63
C VAL A 50 -4.07 -5.05 -4.81
N GLU A 51 -5.34 -5.00 -5.19
CA GLU A 51 -6.38 -4.27 -4.44
C GLU A 51 -6.63 -4.90 -3.06
N ASP A 52 -6.67 -6.23 -2.97
CA ASP A 52 -6.82 -6.96 -1.71
C ASP A 52 -5.65 -6.72 -0.75
N GLU A 53 -4.40 -6.72 -1.26
CA GLU A 53 -3.22 -6.40 -0.47
C GLU A 53 -3.22 -4.93 -0.02
N LYS A 54 -3.64 -4.00 -0.88
CA LYS A 54 -3.84 -2.58 -0.48
C LYS A 54 -4.87 -2.42 0.63
N CYS A 55 -5.88 -3.30 0.69
CA CYS A 55 -6.87 -3.30 1.77
C CYS A 55 -6.30 -3.82 3.10
N LYS A 56 -5.25 -4.65 3.06
CA LYS A 56 -4.55 -5.15 4.26
C LYS A 56 -3.51 -4.18 4.80
N GLU A 57 -3.15 -3.16 4.01
CA GLU A 57 -2.20 -2.13 4.42
C GLU A 57 -2.69 -1.44 5.70
N ILE A 58 -1.91 -1.56 6.78
CA ILE A 58 -2.21 -0.89 8.03
C ILE A 58 -1.96 0.60 7.81
N LYS A 59 -3.02 1.39 7.84
CA LYS A 59 -2.93 2.84 7.77
C LYS A 59 -2.70 3.39 9.17
N ILE A 60 -2.12 4.59 9.24
CA ILE A 60 -1.89 5.27 10.51
C ILE A 60 -3.19 5.46 11.32
N LEU A 61 -4.32 5.61 10.65
CA LEU A 61 -5.64 5.70 11.28
C LEU A 61 -6.06 4.38 11.95
N ASP A 62 -5.68 3.23 11.39
CA ASP A 62 -5.95 1.92 11.99
C ASP A 62 -5.14 1.75 13.28
N VAL A 63 -3.90 2.25 13.30
CA VAL A 63 -3.06 2.28 14.52
C VAL A 63 -3.68 3.16 15.60
N LEU A 64 -4.16 4.36 15.25
CA LEU A 64 -4.84 5.23 16.21
C LEU A 64 -6.13 4.60 16.74
N GLN A 65 -6.93 3.98 15.87
CA GLN A 65 -8.15 3.27 16.26
C GLN A 65 -7.83 2.08 17.18
N TYR A 66 -6.74 1.36 16.91
CA TYR A 66 -6.27 0.28 17.79
C TYR A 66 -6.01 0.80 19.20
N PHE A 67 -5.28 1.92 19.35
CA PHE A 67 -5.02 2.50 20.67
C PHE A 67 -6.29 3.00 21.37
N LYS A 68 -7.24 3.57 20.61
CA LYS A 68 -8.53 4.01 21.14
C LYS A 68 -9.34 2.87 21.76
N VAL A 69 -9.35 1.69 21.15
CA VAL A 69 -10.08 0.52 21.68
C VAL A 69 -9.26 -0.29 22.69
N LYS A 70 -7.94 -0.06 22.76
CA LYS A 70 -7.00 -0.79 23.63
C LYS A 70 -6.22 0.16 24.54
N PRO A 71 -6.86 0.70 25.59
CA PRO A 71 -6.27 1.72 26.47
C PRO A 71 -5.02 1.26 27.21
N LYS A 72 -4.94 -0.02 27.59
CA LYS A 72 -3.74 -0.58 28.25
C LYS A 72 -2.52 -0.52 27.33
N GLN A 73 -2.70 -0.86 26.07
CA GLN A 73 -1.66 -0.81 25.05
C GLN A 73 -1.26 0.64 24.76
N ALA A 74 -2.24 1.55 24.66
CA ALA A 74 -1.97 2.97 24.49
C ALA A 74 -1.09 3.52 25.64
N LYS A 75 -1.41 3.17 26.89
CA LYS A 75 -0.62 3.57 28.06
C LYS A 75 0.83 3.05 28.01
N ILE A 76 1.03 1.78 27.70
CA ILE A 76 2.38 1.19 27.57
C ILE A 76 3.20 1.95 26.52
N TYR A 77 2.60 2.22 25.36
CA TYR A 77 3.27 2.96 24.30
C TYR A 77 3.53 4.42 24.68
N LYS A 78 2.61 5.07 25.40
CA LYS A 78 2.80 6.42 25.91
C LYS A 78 4.00 6.49 26.84
N GLU A 79 4.14 5.54 27.77
CA GLU A 79 5.27 5.46 28.70
C GLU A 79 6.61 5.26 27.98
N ILE A 80 6.64 4.46 26.90
CA ILE A 80 7.84 4.28 26.08
C ILE A 80 8.17 5.58 25.33
N LEU A 81 7.20 6.14 24.61
CA LEU A 81 7.41 7.34 23.79
C LEU A 81 7.75 8.57 24.64
N ASP A 82 7.20 8.69 25.84
CA ASP A 82 7.55 9.76 26.77
C ASP A 82 9.00 9.70 27.23
N LYS A 83 9.62 8.52 27.27
CA LYS A 83 11.05 8.33 27.60
C LYS A 83 11.93 8.56 26.39
N GLU A 84 11.60 7.95 25.26
CA GLU A 84 12.42 8.02 24.04
C GLU A 84 12.43 9.43 23.44
N LEU A 85 11.32 10.17 23.57
CA LEU A 85 11.16 11.49 22.96
C LEU A 85 11.58 12.65 23.88
N ILE A 86 12.11 12.40 25.10
CA ILE A 86 12.50 13.48 26.05
C ILE A 86 13.43 14.49 25.38
N PHE A 87 14.48 14.01 24.71
CA PHE A 87 15.49 14.89 24.12
C PHE A 87 14.95 15.67 22.93
N ILE A 88 14.20 15.03 22.03
CA ILE A 88 13.66 15.73 20.86
C ILE A 88 12.58 16.73 21.25
N LYS A 89 11.72 16.41 22.24
CA LYS A 89 10.74 17.37 22.78
C LYS A 89 11.43 18.59 23.41
N LYS A 90 12.60 18.40 24.03
CA LYS A 90 13.36 19.48 24.66
C LYS A 90 14.12 20.34 23.64
N GLU A 91 14.88 19.71 22.75
CA GLU A 91 15.82 20.42 21.87
C GLU A 91 15.16 20.87 20.56
N ARG A 92 14.14 20.14 20.09
CA ARG A 92 13.44 20.37 18.81
C ARG A 92 11.92 20.12 18.93
N PRO A 93 11.23 20.86 19.82
CA PRO A 93 9.77 20.72 19.96
C PRO A 93 9.03 20.96 18.63
N ASP A 94 9.57 21.81 17.77
CA ASP A 94 9.04 22.10 16.43
C ASP A 94 8.87 20.84 15.55
N ILE A 95 9.77 19.86 15.70
CA ILE A 95 9.67 18.59 14.97
C ILE A 95 8.49 17.77 15.50
N VAL A 96 8.37 17.64 16.83
CA VAL A 96 7.29 16.88 17.46
C VAL A 96 5.94 17.53 17.18
N ASP A 97 5.88 18.86 17.19
CA ASP A 97 4.68 19.64 16.87
C ASP A 97 4.22 19.43 15.42
N SER A 98 5.13 19.07 14.50
CA SER A 98 4.79 18.73 13.12
C SER A 98 4.10 17.35 12.98
N TRP A 99 4.22 16.46 13.98
CA TRP A 99 3.70 15.11 13.92
C TRP A 99 2.20 15.06 14.24
N LYS A 100 1.37 15.32 13.22
CA LYS A 100 -0.10 15.31 13.33
C LYS A 100 -0.66 14.11 14.11
N TYR A 101 -0.32 12.88 13.68
CA TYR A 101 -0.89 11.67 14.26
C TYR A 101 -0.37 11.36 15.67
N TYR A 102 0.86 11.79 15.99
CA TYR A 102 1.39 11.66 17.35
C TYR A 102 0.60 12.56 18.32
N LYS A 103 0.28 13.79 17.92
CA LYS A 103 -0.57 14.68 18.74
C LYS A 103 -1.98 14.13 18.94
N GLU A 104 -2.54 13.46 17.94
CA GLU A 104 -3.83 12.76 18.08
C GLU A 104 -3.73 11.63 19.11
N PHE A 105 -2.65 10.83 19.07
CA PHE A 105 -2.38 9.80 20.07
C PHE A 105 -2.18 10.36 21.49
N GLU A 106 -1.45 11.46 21.66
CA GLU A 106 -1.25 12.09 22.97
C GLU A 106 -2.59 12.53 23.60
N LYS A 107 -3.46 13.18 22.82
CA LYS A 107 -4.82 13.57 23.27
C LYS A 107 -5.68 12.39 23.68
N MET A 108 -5.53 11.25 23.02
CA MET A 108 -6.23 10.03 23.42
C MET A 108 -5.73 9.53 24.78
N CYS A 109 -4.43 9.65 25.04
CA CYS A 109 -3.82 9.21 26.30
C CYS A 109 -4.09 10.14 27.48
N GLU A 110 -4.46 11.41 27.27
CA GLU A 110 -4.85 12.34 28.34
C GLU A 110 -6.07 11.86 29.15
N ASN A 111 -6.90 10.99 28.56
CA ASN A 111 -8.13 10.46 29.15
C ASN A 111 -8.01 9.01 29.66
N LEU A 112 -6.78 8.47 29.76
CA LEU A 112 -6.47 7.08 30.17
C LEU A 112 -5.90 6.99 31.59
#